data_AF-A0A813L0U9-F1
#
_entry.id   AF-A0A813L0U9-F1
#
_cell.length_a   1.000
_cell.length_b   1.000
_cell.length_c   1.000
_cell.angle_alpha   90.00
_cell.angle_beta   90.00
_cell.angle_gamma   90.00
#
_symmetry.space_group_name_H-M   'P 1'
#
loop_
_entity.id
_entity.type
_entity.pdbx_description
1 polymer ?
#
loop_
_entity_poly.entity_id
_entity_poly.type
_entity_poly.pdbx_seq_one_letter_code
_entity_poly.pdbx_strand_id
1 'polypeptide(L)'
;VLLSLYGEATPNCHLKCLNPHLDMAGFPGIITTENLPFRAEATYNGVLSFGFGGTNACGTVWGVNQMTSRGVGTEKDLFGLFIRKMQEAPAQEVTIVGDDWEDWEMQGPERNAKNGELWEVELDPDGVVSYSKQDKHLPDLGGAYFLTGSFNDWTFDELEADETVPGLFFTTVKVGPDCEEEFQIVADQDSSMTFYPAQSRCSQKCSPVRGPGQTKQENSWCLKGSKGDRFRVEFFRSETGATSVSWRLEKR
;
A
#
# COMPACT_ATOMS: atom_id res chain seq x y z
N VAL A 1 28.58 -24.29 -16.35
CA VAL A 1 27.94 -22.94 -16.29
C VAL A 1 26.68 -22.89 -17.12
N LEU A 2 26.74 -23.03 -18.46
CA LEU A 2 25.53 -22.99 -19.31
C LEU A 2 24.48 -24.04 -18.92
N LEU A 3 24.91 -25.27 -18.64
CA LEU A 3 24.07 -26.37 -18.13
C LEU A 3 23.22 -25.94 -16.91
N SER A 4 23.80 -25.16 -15.98
CA SER A 4 23.11 -24.62 -14.81
C SER A 4 22.13 -23.50 -15.16
N LEU A 5 22.49 -22.61 -16.11
CA LEU A 5 21.67 -21.47 -16.52
C LEU A 5 20.41 -21.89 -17.30
N TYR A 6 20.52 -22.93 -18.11
CA TYR A 6 19.38 -23.50 -18.84
C TYR A 6 18.62 -24.54 -18.02
N GLY A 7 19.26 -25.15 -17.02
CA GLY A 7 18.67 -26.22 -16.24
C GLY A 7 18.44 -27.50 -17.06
N GLU A 8 19.33 -27.77 -18.03
CA GLU A 8 19.22 -28.91 -18.95
C GLU A 8 20.59 -29.54 -19.23
N ALA A 9 20.65 -30.87 -19.26
CA ALA A 9 21.80 -31.65 -19.67
C ALA A 9 21.76 -31.98 -21.16
N THR A 10 22.75 -31.51 -21.91
CA THR A 10 22.87 -31.76 -23.34
C THR A 10 23.23 -33.21 -23.66
N PRO A 11 22.87 -33.73 -24.85
CA PRO A 11 23.28 -35.05 -25.29
C PRO A 11 24.79 -35.14 -25.49
N ASN A 12 25.37 -36.27 -25.08
CA ASN A 12 26.73 -36.61 -25.42
C ASN A 12 26.78 -37.32 -26.79
N CYS A 13 27.76 -36.97 -27.62
CA CYS A 13 27.95 -37.56 -28.93
C CYS A 13 28.60 -38.95 -28.87
N HIS A 14 28.47 -39.73 -29.95
CA HIS A 14 29.19 -41.00 -30.17
C HIS A 14 28.88 -42.13 -29.17
N LEU A 15 27.70 -42.14 -28.56
CA LEU A 15 27.28 -43.13 -27.56
C LEU A 15 26.18 -44.08 -28.06
N LYS A 16 26.24 -44.47 -29.34
CA LYS A 16 25.31 -45.48 -29.90
C LYS A 16 25.46 -46.84 -29.20
N CYS A 17 26.68 -47.17 -28.80
CA CYS A 17 27.01 -48.32 -27.97
C CYS A 17 27.94 -47.83 -26.85
N LEU A 18 27.70 -48.26 -25.61
CA LEU A 18 28.62 -48.01 -24.50
C LEU A 18 29.89 -48.85 -24.64
N ASN A 19 30.98 -48.40 -24.03
CA ASN A 19 32.21 -49.16 -24.00
C ASN A 19 31.97 -50.51 -23.27
N PRO A 20 32.25 -51.67 -23.89
CA PRO A 20 32.03 -52.98 -23.26
C PRO A 20 32.82 -53.21 -21.97
N HIS A 21 33.88 -52.44 -21.74
CA HIS A 21 34.69 -52.49 -20.52
C HIS A 21 34.17 -51.58 -19.41
N LEU A 22 33.12 -50.79 -19.67
CA LEU A 22 32.50 -49.91 -18.69
C LEU A 22 31.23 -50.59 -18.14
N ASP A 23 31.30 -51.06 -16.90
CA ASP A 23 30.12 -51.56 -16.19
C ASP A 23 29.40 -50.39 -15.51
N MET A 24 28.14 -50.20 -15.89
CA MET A 24 27.27 -49.16 -15.32
C MET A 24 26.43 -49.70 -14.16
N ALA A 25 26.46 -51.01 -13.88
CA ALA A 25 25.72 -51.60 -12.78
C ALA A 25 26.20 -51.02 -11.44
N GLY A 26 25.30 -50.34 -10.72
CA GLY A 26 25.59 -49.71 -9.44
C GLY A 26 26.24 -48.32 -9.52
N PHE A 27 26.54 -47.80 -10.71
CA PHE A 27 26.98 -46.41 -10.85
C PHE A 27 25.77 -45.46 -10.76
N PRO A 28 25.77 -44.48 -9.83
CA PRO A 28 24.65 -43.56 -9.64
C PRO A 28 24.65 -42.43 -10.68
N GLY A 29 24.71 -42.77 -11.96
CA GLY A 29 24.76 -41.82 -13.06
C GLY A 29 24.24 -42.41 -14.37
N ILE A 30 23.61 -41.55 -15.16
CA ILE A 30 23.08 -41.89 -16.48
C ILE A 30 23.90 -41.14 -17.52
N ILE A 31 24.41 -41.85 -18.51
CA ILE A 31 25.09 -41.24 -19.66
C ILE A 31 24.00 -40.71 -20.60
N THR A 32 23.95 -39.39 -20.79
CA THR A 32 22.89 -38.73 -21.56
C THR A 32 23.13 -38.83 -23.07
N THR A 33 22.21 -39.44 -23.81
CA THR A 33 22.22 -39.51 -25.30
C THR A 33 21.23 -38.54 -25.94
N GLU A 34 20.36 -37.95 -25.15
CA GLU A 34 19.37 -36.94 -25.53
C GLU A 34 19.43 -35.75 -24.56
N ASN A 35 18.77 -34.65 -24.91
CA ASN A 35 18.68 -33.49 -24.03
C ASN A 35 17.71 -33.81 -22.89
N LEU A 36 18.18 -33.71 -21.64
CA LEU A 36 17.36 -34.02 -20.46
C LEU A 36 17.22 -32.81 -19.55
N PRO A 37 15.99 -32.39 -19.22
CA PRO A 37 15.78 -31.31 -18.27
C PRO A 37 16.09 -31.77 -16.84
N PHE A 38 16.64 -30.86 -16.05
CA PHE A 38 16.80 -31.11 -14.62
C PHE A 38 15.47 -31.03 -13.88
N ARG A 39 15.36 -31.84 -12.84
CA ARG A 39 14.16 -31.91 -12.00
C ARG A 39 13.93 -30.63 -11.18
N ALA A 40 14.99 -29.95 -10.77
CA ALA A 40 14.94 -28.77 -9.93
C ALA A 40 15.48 -27.55 -10.68
N GLU A 41 15.03 -26.35 -10.27
CA GLU A 41 15.48 -25.08 -10.85
C GLU A 41 16.92 -24.75 -10.49
N ALA A 42 17.36 -25.11 -9.28
CA ALA A 42 18.73 -24.98 -8.85
C ALA A 42 19.46 -26.32 -8.98
N THR A 43 20.64 -26.31 -9.59
CA THR A 43 21.41 -27.53 -9.85
C THR A 43 22.88 -27.38 -9.49
N TYR A 44 23.48 -28.50 -9.10
CA TYR A 44 24.92 -28.64 -8.90
C TYR A 44 25.50 -29.48 -10.03
N ASN A 45 26.49 -28.93 -10.73
CA ASN A 45 27.11 -29.57 -11.88
C ASN A 45 28.61 -29.68 -11.64
N GLY A 46 29.11 -30.92 -11.59
CA GLY A 46 30.53 -31.22 -11.43
C GLY A 46 31.25 -31.28 -12.78
N VAL A 47 32.47 -30.75 -12.82
CA VAL A 47 33.40 -30.87 -13.94
C VAL A 47 34.68 -31.50 -13.43
N LEU A 48 35.08 -32.60 -14.06
CA LEU A 48 36.31 -33.33 -13.78
C LEU A 48 37.26 -33.15 -14.96
N SER A 49 38.53 -32.86 -14.67
CA SER A 49 39.59 -32.77 -15.68
C SER A 49 40.81 -33.54 -15.19
N PHE A 50 41.27 -34.48 -16.02
CA PHE A 50 42.44 -35.33 -15.73
C PHE A 50 43.55 -35.01 -16.72
N GLY A 51 44.65 -34.42 -16.24
CA GLY A 51 45.80 -34.07 -17.07
C GLY A 51 46.74 -35.25 -17.24
N PHE A 52 47.31 -35.42 -18.44
CA PHE A 52 48.27 -36.50 -18.74
C PHE A 52 49.48 -36.51 -17.79
N GLY A 53 49.94 -35.35 -17.34
CA GLY A 53 51.03 -35.21 -16.36
C GLY A 53 50.68 -35.60 -14.92
N GLY A 54 49.49 -36.12 -14.67
CA GLY A 54 49.04 -36.58 -13.35
C GLY A 54 48.39 -35.51 -12.46
N THR A 55 48.34 -34.25 -12.91
CA THR A 55 47.59 -33.19 -12.21
C THR A 55 46.12 -33.22 -12.62
N ASN A 56 45.24 -33.35 -11.63
CA ASN A 56 43.79 -33.44 -11.82
C ASN A 56 43.10 -32.25 -11.15
N ALA A 57 41.99 -31.80 -11.73
CA ALA A 57 41.15 -30.74 -11.17
C ALA A 57 39.69 -31.17 -11.16
N CYS A 58 38.98 -30.78 -10.10
CA CYS A 58 37.54 -30.96 -9.96
C CYS A 58 36.92 -29.62 -9.56
N GLY A 59 35.85 -29.24 -10.24
CA GLY A 59 35.08 -28.04 -9.90
C GLY A 59 33.59 -28.36 -9.84
N THR A 60 32.92 -27.85 -8.81
CA THR A 60 31.46 -27.94 -8.68
C THR A 60 30.87 -26.56 -8.92
N VAL A 61 29.90 -26.49 -9.82
CA VAL A 61 29.18 -25.25 -10.14
C VAL A 61 27.74 -25.38 -9.69
N TRP A 62 27.34 -24.53 -8.77
CA TRP A 62 25.93 -24.32 -8.45
C TRP A 62 25.35 -23.21 -9.33
N GLY A 63 24.11 -23.36 -9.78
CA GLY A 63 23.40 -22.27 -10.44
C GLY A 63 21.91 -22.54 -10.54
N VAL A 64 21.16 -21.48 -10.79
CA VAL A 64 19.71 -21.49 -10.95
C VAL A 64 19.38 -21.30 -12.42
N ASN A 65 18.33 -21.97 -12.88
CA ASN A 65 17.75 -21.80 -14.20
C ASN A 65 17.27 -20.36 -14.39
N GLN A 66 17.86 -19.64 -15.32
CA GLN A 66 17.53 -18.25 -15.64
C GLN A 66 17.01 -18.09 -17.08
N MET A 67 17.26 -19.08 -17.94
CA MET A 67 17.04 -18.93 -19.39
C MET A 67 15.75 -19.56 -19.87
N THR A 68 15.25 -20.61 -19.20
CA THR A 68 14.05 -21.32 -19.67
C THR A 68 12.82 -20.88 -18.90
N SER A 69 11.64 -21.01 -19.52
CA SER A 69 10.34 -20.73 -18.90
C SER A 69 10.05 -21.59 -17.67
N ARG A 70 10.82 -22.67 -17.45
CA ARG A 70 10.76 -23.53 -16.26
C ARG A 70 11.54 -22.98 -15.06
N GLY A 71 12.37 -21.96 -15.24
CA GLY A 71 13.08 -21.27 -14.16
C GLY A 71 12.30 -20.09 -13.58
N VAL A 72 11.03 -19.94 -13.95
CA VAL A 72 10.16 -18.82 -13.55
C VAL A 72 9.45 -19.14 -12.22
N GLY A 73 10.18 -19.70 -11.26
CA GLY A 73 9.72 -20.00 -9.90
C GLY A 73 10.11 -18.94 -8.87
N THR A 74 10.92 -17.95 -9.23
CA THR A 74 11.17 -16.80 -8.38
C THR A 74 10.13 -15.73 -8.66
N GLU A 75 9.41 -15.35 -7.61
CA GLU A 75 8.78 -14.06 -7.39
C GLU A 75 9.52 -12.98 -8.20
N LYS A 76 9.09 -12.76 -9.45
CA LYS A 76 9.70 -11.74 -10.28
C LYS A 76 9.42 -10.46 -9.54
N ASP A 77 10.47 -9.73 -9.19
CA ASP A 77 10.33 -8.39 -8.64
C ASP A 77 9.76 -7.51 -9.76
N LEU A 78 8.45 -7.60 -9.93
CA LEU A 78 7.70 -6.87 -10.95
C LEU A 78 7.86 -5.38 -10.71
N PHE A 79 7.97 -4.97 -9.44
CA PHE A 79 8.24 -3.60 -9.06
C PHE A 79 9.64 -3.17 -9.53
N GLY A 80 10.69 -3.93 -9.21
CA GLY A 80 12.04 -3.64 -9.69
C GLY A 80 12.16 -3.65 -11.21
N LEU A 81 11.47 -4.55 -11.90
CA LEU A 81 11.41 -4.58 -13.36
C LEU A 81 10.68 -3.33 -13.91
N PHE A 82 9.58 -2.94 -13.28
CA PHE A 82 8.81 -1.76 -13.64
C PHE A 82 9.64 -0.48 -13.48
N ILE A 83 10.31 -0.30 -12.34
CA ILE A 83 11.21 0.84 -12.09
C ILE A 83 12.35 0.87 -13.10
N ARG A 84 12.94 -0.29 -13.43
CA ARG A 84 14.02 -0.35 -14.43
C ARG A 84 13.53 0.06 -15.82
N LYS A 85 12.36 -0.45 -16.24
CA LYS A 85 11.76 -0.06 -17.52
C LYS A 85 11.44 1.43 -17.56
N MET A 86 10.97 1.99 -16.45
CA MET A 86 10.71 3.42 -16.30
C MET A 86 12.00 4.26 -16.41
N GLN A 87 13.15 3.77 -15.90
CA GLN A 87 14.45 4.43 -16.04
C GLN A 87 15.05 4.33 -17.44
N GLU A 88 14.75 3.24 -18.16
CA GLU A 88 15.20 3.02 -19.54
C GLU A 88 14.27 3.68 -20.58
N ALA A 89 13.14 4.24 -20.15
CA ALA A 89 12.17 4.91 -21.00
C ALA A 89 12.76 6.17 -21.68
N PRO A 90 12.28 6.53 -22.89
CA PRO A 90 12.70 7.75 -23.56
C PRO A 90 12.40 8.99 -22.72
N ALA A 91 13.16 10.06 -22.96
CA ALA A 91 12.91 11.34 -22.31
C ALA A 91 11.48 11.80 -22.57
N GLN A 92 10.82 12.32 -21.53
CA GLN A 92 9.46 12.81 -21.62
C GLN A 92 9.36 13.92 -22.67
N GLU A 93 8.31 13.87 -23.48
CA GLU A 93 8.02 14.95 -24.42
C GLU A 93 7.47 16.15 -23.66
N VAL A 94 8.03 17.33 -23.96
CA VAL A 94 7.53 18.61 -23.46
C VAL A 94 6.76 19.27 -24.58
N THR A 95 5.48 19.55 -24.33
CA THR A 95 4.65 20.23 -25.32
C THR A 95 4.73 21.73 -25.10
N ILE A 96 5.22 22.45 -26.11
CA ILE A 96 5.35 23.91 -26.09
C ILE A 96 3.99 24.50 -26.48
N VAL A 97 3.21 24.95 -25.49
CA VAL A 97 1.86 25.51 -25.69
C VAL A 97 1.86 27.04 -25.79
N GLY A 98 2.99 27.69 -25.51
CA GLY A 98 3.12 29.14 -25.55
C GLY A 98 4.56 29.66 -25.58
N ASP A 99 4.69 30.99 -25.66
CA ASP A 99 5.97 31.70 -25.61
C ASP A 99 6.56 31.74 -24.19
N ASP A 100 5.70 31.64 -23.16
CA ASP A 100 6.14 31.47 -21.78
C ASP A 100 6.39 30.00 -21.48
N TRP A 101 7.54 29.71 -20.87
CA TRP A 101 7.94 28.37 -20.48
C TRP A 101 7.11 27.83 -19.32
N GLU A 102 6.40 28.70 -18.59
CA GLU A 102 5.45 28.31 -17.55
C GLU A 102 4.18 27.65 -18.10
N ASP A 103 3.82 27.92 -19.36
CA ASP A 103 2.65 27.34 -20.03
C ASP A 103 2.96 25.99 -20.71
N TRP A 104 4.21 25.52 -20.64
CA TRP A 104 4.60 24.29 -21.31
C TRP A 104 4.06 23.07 -20.55
N GLU A 105 3.35 22.21 -21.25
CA GLU A 105 2.78 21.00 -20.67
C GLU A 105 3.87 19.93 -20.54
N MET A 106 4.18 19.57 -19.29
CA MET A 106 5.04 18.44 -18.95
C MET A 106 4.17 17.27 -18.47
N GLN A 107 4.25 16.12 -19.12
CA GLN A 107 3.43 14.95 -18.79
C GLN A 107 3.97 14.13 -17.61
N GLY A 108 4.61 14.78 -16.63
CA GLY A 108 5.30 14.14 -15.51
C GLY A 108 5.07 14.85 -14.19
N PRO A 109 5.65 14.34 -13.07
CA PRO A 109 5.60 15.02 -11.79
C PRO A 109 6.20 16.42 -11.94
N GLU A 110 5.41 17.44 -11.62
CA GLU A 110 5.84 18.83 -11.74
C GLU A 110 7.15 19.07 -10.95
N ARG A 111 7.95 20.03 -11.40
CA ARG A 111 9.17 20.46 -10.69
C ARG A 111 8.94 20.77 -9.20
N ASN A 112 7.71 21.13 -8.84
CA ASN A 112 7.30 21.51 -7.49
C ASN A 112 6.46 20.43 -6.77
N ALA A 113 6.50 19.17 -7.23
CA ALA A 113 5.75 18.09 -6.62
C ALA A 113 6.02 18.00 -5.10
N LYS A 114 4.95 18.02 -4.31
CA LYS A 114 5.04 18.04 -2.84
C LYS A 114 5.13 16.60 -2.31
N ASN A 115 5.88 16.44 -1.22
CA ASN A 115 5.97 15.14 -0.54
C ASN A 115 4.57 14.64 -0.12
N GLY A 116 4.16 13.45 -0.58
CA GLY A 116 2.85 12.87 -0.33
C GLY A 116 1.80 13.14 -1.43
N GLU A 117 2.20 13.62 -2.60
CA GLU A 117 1.38 13.54 -3.82
C GLU A 117 1.47 12.14 -4.42
N LEU A 118 0.32 11.56 -4.74
CA LEU A 118 0.22 10.25 -5.37
C LEU A 118 0.11 10.45 -6.88
N TRP A 119 0.90 9.68 -7.61
CA TRP A 119 0.93 9.68 -9.06
C TRP A 119 0.70 8.25 -9.52
N GLU A 120 -0.21 8.10 -10.48
CA GLU A 120 -0.36 6.86 -11.21
C GLU A 120 0.57 6.91 -12.42
N VAL A 121 1.29 5.80 -12.63
CA VAL A 121 2.31 5.68 -13.65
C VAL A 121 1.94 4.50 -14.52
N GLU A 122 1.71 4.74 -15.81
CA GLU A 122 1.43 3.69 -16.78
C GLU A 122 2.60 3.56 -17.75
N LEU A 123 2.91 2.32 -18.10
CA LEU A 123 3.99 1.96 -19.02
C LEU A 123 3.35 1.27 -20.22
N ASP A 124 3.35 1.97 -21.36
CA ASP A 124 2.80 1.44 -22.60
C ASP A 124 3.67 0.30 -23.15
N PRO A 125 3.11 -0.58 -24.01
CA PRO A 125 3.88 -1.63 -24.69
C PRO A 125 5.08 -1.11 -25.48
N ASP A 126 5.00 0.14 -25.95
CA ASP A 126 6.06 0.84 -26.68
C ASP A 126 7.14 1.45 -25.76
N GLY A 127 6.98 1.32 -24.43
CA GLY A 127 7.95 1.79 -23.43
C GLY A 127 7.81 3.26 -23.05
N VAL A 128 6.76 3.93 -23.52
CA VAL A 128 6.42 5.30 -23.11
C VAL A 128 5.82 5.25 -21.70
N VAL A 129 6.27 6.15 -20.83
CA VAL A 129 5.77 6.28 -19.45
C VAL A 129 4.86 7.50 -19.39
N SER A 130 3.60 7.30 -19.00
CA SER A 130 2.65 8.37 -18.75
C SER A 130 2.40 8.52 -17.24
N TYR A 131 2.18 9.76 -16.81
CA TYR A 131 1.95 10.09 -15.41
C TYR A 131 0.61 10.81 -15.29
N SER A 132 -0.26 10.33 -14.43
CA SER A 132 -1.51 11.00 -14.07
C SER A 132 -1.46 11.37 -12.58
N LYS A 133 -1.78 12.62 -12.26
CA LYS A 133 -1.90 13.06 -10.87
C LYS A 133 -3.14 12.41 -10.28
N GLN A 134 -2.96 11.57 -9.28
CA GLN A 134 -4.10 11.01 -8.57
C GLN A 134 -4.57 12.06 -7.57
N ASP A 135 -5.77 12.61 -7.80
CA ASP A 135 -6.41 13.45 -6.79
C ASP A 135 -6.50 12.65 -5.50
N LYS A 136 -6.02 13.26 -4.41
CA LYS A 136 -6.13 12.63 -3.09
C LYS A 136 -7.60 12.29 -2.88
N HIS A 137 -7.91 11.00 -2.79
CA HIS A 137 -9.24 10.55 -2.45
C HIS A 137 -9.55 11.10 -1.06
N LEU A 138 -10.29 12.21 -1.02
CA LEU A 138 -10.77 12.78 0.22
C LEU A 138 -11.74 11.75 0.79
N PRO A 139 -11.52 11.26 2.02
CA PRO A 139 -12.45 10.34 2.63
C PRO A 139 -13.83 11.01 2.67
N ASP A 140 -14.86 10.26 2.25
CA ASP A 140 -16.23 10.72 2.38
C ASP A 140 -16.56 10.84 3.87
N LEU A 141 -16.65 12.10 4.32
CA LEU A 141 -16.89 12.45 5.71
C LEU A 141 -18.38 12.70 5.98
N GLY A 142 -19.25 12.39 5.02
CA GLY A 142 -20.70 12.53 5.09
C GLY A 142 -21.20 13.96 4.91
N GLY A 143 -22.50 14.11 4.67
CA GLY A 143 -23.16 15.39 4.37
C GLY A 143 -23.72 16.09 5.60
N ALA A 144 -24.37 15.32 6.48
CA ALA A 144 -25.05 15.78 7.69
C ALA A 144 -24.47 15.12 8.94
N TYR A 145 -24.39 15.85 10.04
CA TYR A 145 -23.84 15.34 11.31
C TYR A 145 -24.90 15.33 12.39
N PHE A 146 -24.87 14.28 13.21
CA PHE A 146 -25.79 14.06 14.31
C PHE A 146 -25.00 13.78 15.58
N LEU A 147 -25.44 14.33 16.71
CA LEU A 147 -24.90 14.08 18.02
C LEU A 147 -25.68 12.93 18.69
N THR A 148 -24.96 11.98 19.27
CA THR A 148 -25.53 10.87 20.04
C THR A 148 -24.84 10.77 21.39
N GLY A 149 -25.57 10.49 22.47
CA GLY A 149 -24.97 10.41 23.80
C GLY A 149 -25.91 10.01 24.92
N SER A 150 -25.43 10.09 26.16
CA SER A 150 -26.23 9.79 27.36
C SER A 150 -27.43 10.74 27.53
N PHE A 151 -27.32 11.97 27.04
CA PHE A 151 -28.35 13.01 27.19
C PHE A 151 -29.60 12.78 26.31
N ASN A 152 -29.50 11.92 25.28
CA ASN A 152 -30.59 11.61 24.36
C ASN A 152 -30.81 10.10 24.20
N ASP A 153 -30.48 9.30 25.22
CA ASP A 153 -30.60 7.84 25.17
C ASP A 153 -29.92 7.19 23.93
N TRP A 154 -28.80 7.78 23.48
CA TRP A 154 -28.06 7.39 22.27
C TRP A 154 -28.88 7.47 20.97
N THR A 155 -29.81 8.42 20.88
CA THR A 155 -30.50 8.76 19.63
C THR A 155 -29.70 9.80 18.82
N PHE A 156 -30.18 10.13 17.62
CA PHE A 156 -29.53 11.10 16.73
C PHE A 156 -30.18 12.47 16.83
N ASP A 157 -29.43 13.46 17.34
CA ASP A 157 -29.83 14.87 17.32
C ASP A 157 -29.03 15.63 16.27
N GLU A 158 -29.69 16.28 15.32
CA GLU A 158 -29.03 16.99 14.22
C GLU A 158 -28.15 18.16 14.71
N LEU A 159 -26.95 18.29 14.13
CA LEU A 159 -26.05 19.42 14.34
C LEU A 159 -26.35 20.52 13.31
N GLU A 160 -26.53 21.75 13.78
CA GLU A 160 -26.78 22.91 12.92
C GLU A 160 -25.47 23.39 12.28
N ALA A 161 -25.47 23.62 10.97
CA ALA A 161 -24.33 24.21 10.27
C ALA A 161 -24.25 25.71 10.56
N ASP A 162 -23.05 26.21 10.90
CA ASP A 162 -22.81 27.63 11.10
C ASP A 162 -22.69 28.36 9.76
N GLU A 163 -23.46 29.42 9.55
CA GLU A 163 -23.44 30.20 8.31
C GLU A 163 -22.15 31.02 8.12
N THR A 164 -21.40 31.29 9.20
CA THR A 164 -20.21 32.14 9.17
C THR A 164 -18.92 31.37 8.90
N VAL A 165 -18.85 30.11 9.32
CA VAL A 165 -17.66 29.27 9.17
C VAL A 165 -18.03 27.99 8.40
N PRO A 166 -17.66 27.89 7.11
CA PRO A 166 -17.88 26.69 6.33
C PRO A 166 -17.26 25.45 7.01
N GLY A 167 -18.07 24.40 7.17
CA GLY A 167 -17.64 23.15 7.79
C GLY A 167 -17.70 23.14 9.32
N LEU A 168 -18.18 24.20 9.98
CA LEU A 168 -18.48 24.20 11.40
C LEU A 168 -19.95 23.82 11.64
N PHE A 169 -20.16 22.86 12.53
CA PHE A 169 -21.46 22.36 12.96
C PHE A 169 -21.55 22.48 14.47
N PHE A 170 -22.71 22.83 15.01
CA PHE A 170 -22.87 22.98 16.46
C PHE A 170 -24.24 22.55 16.96
N THR A 171 -24.30 22.22 18.24
CA THR A 171 -25.55 22.00 18.98
C THR A 171 -25.34 22.32 20.45
N THR A 172 -26.43 22.49 21.19
CA THR A 172 -26.40 22.82 22.61
C THR A 172 -26.94 21.67 23.44
N VAL A 173 -26.05 21.06 24.23
CA VAL A 173 -26.36 19.96 25.14
C VAL A 173 -26.57 20.50 26.56
N LYS A 174 -27.55 19.95 27.27
CA LYS A 174 -27.76 20.23 28.70
C LYS A 174 -27.21 19.07 29.54
N VAL A 175 -26.40 19.40 30.55
CA VAL A 175 -25.88 18.40 31.49
C VAL A 175 -26.98 17.94 32.43
N GLY A 176 -27.21 16.64 32.48
CA GLY A 176 -28.16 15.96 33.34
C GLY A 176 -27.76 15.95 34.82
N PRO A 177 -28.49 15.20 35.66
CA PRO A 177 -28.24 15.13 37.10
C PRO A 177 -26.91 14.44 37.48
N ASP A 178 -26.32 13.67 36.56
CA ASP A 178 -25.10 12.89 36.79
C ASP A 178 -23.81 13.73 36.67
N CYS A 179 -23.91 15.00 36.29
CA CYS A 179 -22.80 15.96 36.15
C CYS A 179 -21.70 15.55 35.14
N GLU A 180 -21.86 14.40 34.49
CA GLU A 180 -21.02 13.88 33.41
C GLU A 180 -21.93 13.38 32.28
N GLU A 181 -21.68 13.83 31.06
CA GLU A 181 -22.37 13.35 29.86
C GLU A 181 -21.36 12.76 28.89
N GLU A 182 -21.74 11.68 28.23
CA GLU A 182 -20.94 11.03 27.20
C GLU A 182 -21.57 11.24 25.83
N PHE A 183 -20.77 11.56 24.82
CA PHE A 183 -21.27 11.77 23.47
C PHE A 183 -20.31 11.29 22.38
N GLN A 184 -20.88 11.04 21.20
CA GLN A 184 -20.22 10.75 19.93
C GLN A 184 -20.93 11.55 18.82
N ILE A 185 -20.28 11.66 17.67
CA ILE A 185 -20.85 12.33 16.49
C ILE A 185 -20.95 11.31 15.38
N VAL A 186 -22.08 11.25 14.70
CA VAL A 186 -22.38 10.29 13.64
C VAL A 186 -22.70 11.07 12.37
N ALA A 187 -22.09 10.68 11.25
CA ALA A 187 -22.45 11.23 9.94
C ALA A 187 -23.60 10.44 9.30
N ASP A 188 -24.48 11.15 8.59
CA ASP A 188 -25.55 10.62 7.73
C ASP A 188 -26.46 9.57 8.37
N GLN A 189 -26.62 9.63 9.70
CA GLN A 189 -27.35 8.65 10.51
C GLN A 189 -26.85 7.20 10.34
N ASP A 190 -25.61 7.03 9.85
CA ASP A 190 -24.99 5.73 9.71
C ASP A 190 -24.02 5.45 10.86
N SER A 191 -24.34 4.44 11.66
CA SER A 191 -23.48 3.93 12.73
C SER A 191 -22.07 3.53 12.26
N SER A 192 -21.88 3.22 10.97
CA SER A 192 -20.57 2.94 10.38
C SER A 192 -19.70 4.19 10.20
N MET A 193 -20.32 5.38 10.17
CA MET A 193 -19.67 6.68 9.99
C MET A 193 -19.62 7.48 11.31
N THR A 194 -19.19 6.82 12.38
CA THR A 194 -19.09 7.43 13.71
C THR A 194 -17.71 8.07 13.91
N PHE A 195 -17.70 9.29 14.43
CA PHE A 195 -16.52 10.00 14.92
C PHE A 195 -16.42 9.84 16.44
N TYR A 196 -15.21 9.51 16.88
CA TYR A 196 -14.92 9.22 18.28
C TYR A 196 -13.53 9.73 18.68
N PRO A 197 -13.28 9.99 19.97
CA PRO A 197 -11.95 10.37 20.44
C PRO A 197 -10.95 9.21 20.32
N ALA A 198 -9.67 9.52 20.15
CA ALA A 198 -8.60 8.53 20.23
C ALA A 198 -8.48 7.81 21.60
N GLN A 199 -9.06 8.38 22.66
CA GLN A 199 -9.07 7.82 24.01
C GLN A 199 -10.52 7.67 24.50
N SER A 200 -10.85 6.53 25.10
CA SER A 200 -12.14 6.29 25.75
C SER A 200 -12.37 7.28 26.90
N ARG A 201 -13.60 7.80 27.04
CA ARG A 201 -13.99 8.82 28.03
C ARG A 201 -13.07 10.06 28.04
N CYS A 202 -12.73 10.58 26.86
CA CYS A 202 -11.80 11.70 26.74
C CYS A 202 -12.44 13.01 27.22
N SER A 203 -11.89 13.63 28.26
CA SER A 203 -12.27 14.97 28.75
C SER A 203 -11.48 16.10 28.10
N GLN A 204 -10.54 15.78 27.22
CA GLN A 204 -9.69 16.76 26.56
C GLN A 204 -10.36 17.35 25.32
N LYS A 205 -10.44 18.68 25.28
CA LYS A 205 -11.09 19.46 24.21
C LYS A 205 -10.27 19.57 22.91
N CYS A 206 -9.07 18.99 22.87
CA CYS A 206 -8.15 19.04 21.72
C CYS A 206 -7.66 17.64 21.31
N SER A 207 -8.34 16.58 21.75
CA SER A 207 -7.95 15.22 21.40
C SER A 207 -8.20 14.97 19.91
N PRO A 208 -7.29 14.29 19.18
CA PRO A 208 -7.51 13.93 17.79
C PRO A 208 -8.80 13.14 17.61
N VAL A 209 -9.65 13.60 16.70
CA VAL A 209 -10.87 12.90 16.29
C VAL A 209 -10.46 11.72 15.40
N ARG A 210 -11.00 10.53 15.68
CA ARG A 210 -10.85 9.32 14.87
C ARG A 210 -12.20 8.99 14.24
N GLY A 211 -12.16 8.33 13.08
CA GLY A 211 -13.31 8.07 12.24
C GLY A 211 -13.19 8.75 10.87
N PRO A 212 -14.19 8.61 9.98
CA PRO A 212 -15.44 7.89 10.19
C PRO A 212 -15.20 6.37 10.24
N GLY A 213 -15.76 5.68 11.24
CA GLY A 213 -15.62 4.23 11.34
C GLY A 213 -16.49 3.61 12.43
N GLN A 214 -16.80 2.32 12.30
CA GLN A 214 -17.59 1.58 13.27
C GLN A 214 -16.82 1.46 14.60
N THR A 215 -17.41 1.92 15.69
CA THR A 215 -16.79 1.96 17.01
C THR A 215 -17.76 1.50 18.09
N LYS A 216 -17.23 1.21 19.29
CA LYS A 216 -18.04 0.87 20.47
C LYS A 216 -18.43 2.15 21.23
N GLN A 217 -19.53 2.10 21.98
CA GLN A 217 -20.00 3.20 22.84
C GLN A 217 -18.96 3.63 23.89
N GLU A 218 -18.04 2.75 24.27
CA GLU A 218 -16.93 3.05 25.21
C GLU A 218 -15.98 4.15 24.69
N ASN A 219 -15.95 4.39 23.38
CA ASN A 219 -15.14 5.43 22.75
C ASN A 219 -15.93 6.74 22.64
N SER A 220 -16.31 7.31 23.76
CA SER A 220 -17.09 8.55 23.85
C SER A 220 -16.25 9.73 24.38
N TRP A 221 -16.61 10.95 23.97
CA TRP A 221 -16.14 12.16 24.65
C TRP A 221 -16.90 12.33 25.96
N CYS A 222 -16.21 12.75 27.01
CA CYS A 222 -16.80 12.95 28.33
C CYS A 222 -16.84 14.45 28.66
N LEU A 223 -18.05 14.97 28.79
CA LEU A 223 -18.36 16.34 29.13
C LEU A 223 -18.69 16.42 30.63
N LYS A 224 -17.89 17.18 31.39
CA LYS A 224 -18.09 17.38 32.82
C LYS A 224 -18.60 18.80 33.10
N GLY A 225 -19.68 18.91 33.87
CA GLY A 225 -20.31 20.20 34.20
C GLY A 225 -21.14 20.12 35.47
N SER A 226 -21.72 21.26 35.88
CA SER A 226 -22.69 21.29 36.97
C SER A 226 -24.08 20.96 36.43
N LYS A 227 -24.94 20.39 37.28
CA LYS A 227 -26.34 20.10 36.94
C LYS A 227 -27.04 21.33 36.37
N GLY A 228 -27.52 21.23 35.12
CA GLY A 228 -28.21 22.30 34.41
C GLY A 228 -27.32 23.25 33.60
N ASP A 229 -26.01 23.03 33.56
CA ASP A 229 -25.10 23.75 32.67
C ASP A 229 -25.40 23.40 31.20
N ARG A 230 -25.29 24.41 30.34
CA ARG A 230 -25.43 24.27 28.89
C ARG A 230 -24.06 24.32 28.24
N PHE A 231 -23.76 23.33 27.42
CA PHE A 231 -22.53 23.29 26.64
C PHE A 231 -22.86 23.32 25.16
N ARG A 232 -22.22 24.25 24.45
CA ARG A 232 -22.22 24.27 22.99
C ARG A 232 -21.12 23.33 22.51
N VAL A 233 -21.51 22.23 21.87
CA VAL A 233 -20.62 21.28 21.20
C VAL A 233 -20.45 21.75 19.76
N GLU A 234 -19.21 21.80 19.30
CA GLU A 234 -18.80 22.30 17.99
C GLU A 234 -17.96 21.23 17.29
N PHE A 235 -18.37 20.83 16.10
CA PHE A 235 -17.67 19.91 15.23
C PHE A 235 -17.23 20.67 13.98
N PHE A 236 -15.94 20.66 13.69
CA PHE A 236 -15.37 21.31 12.52
C PHE A 236 -14.78 20.26 11.58
N ARG A 237 -15.13 20.37 10.30
CA ARG A 237 -14.54 19.63 9.19
C ARG A 237 -13.87 20.59 8.21
N SER A 238 -12.66 20.24 7.78
CA SER A 238 -11.97 20.89 6.67
C SER A 238 -12.20 20.12 5.37
N GLU A 239 -12.19 20.84 4.25
CA GLU A 239 -12.15 20.26 2.89
C GLU A 239 -10.96 19.32 2.69
N THR A 240 -9.87 19.51 3.45
CA THR A 240 -8.66 18.67 3.41
C THR A 240 -8.79 17.36 4.21
N GLY A 241 -9.95 17.12 4.84
CA GLY A 241 -10.23 15.93 5.65
C GLY A 241 -9.82 16.05 7.13
N ALA A 242 -9.35 17.21 7.57
CA ALA A 242 -9.07 17.44 8.99
C ALA A 242 -10.37 17.65 9.78
N THR A 243 -10.53 16.92 10.88
CA THR A 243 -11.72 17.01 11.76
C THR A 243 -11.32 17.38 13.18
N SER A 244 -12.11 18.24 13.83
CA SER A 244 -11.90 18.61 15.24
C SER A 244 -13.23 18.77 15.97
N VAL A 245 -13.27 18.35 17.23
CA VAL A 245 -14.43 18.52 18.13
C VAL A 245 -14.01 19.39 19.29
N SER A 246 -14.81 20.40 19.63
CA SER A 246 -14.64 21.20 20.84
C SER A 246 -15.98 21.46 21.52
N TRP A 247 -15.96 21.76 22.82
CA TRP A 247 -17.18 22.12 23.54
C TRP A 247 -16.91 23.21 24.58
N ARG A 248 -17.81 24.19 24.65
CA ARG A 248 -17.69 25.36 25.52
C ARG A 248 -18.94 25.54 26.37
N LEU A 249 -18.73 25.93 27.63
CA LEU A 249 -19.81 26.29 28.54
C LEU A 249 -20.46 27.59 28.05
N GLU A 250 -21.74 27.54 27.77
CA GLU A 250 -22.54 28.72 27.46
C GLU A 250 -22.89 29.41 28.77
N LYS A 251 -22.19 30.51 29.08
CA LYS A 251 -22.47 31.28 30.29
C LYS A 251 -23.80 32.02 30.12
N ARG A 252 -24.61 31.92 31.18
CA ARG A 252 -25.90 32.56 31.34
C ARG A 252 -25.81 34.08 31.41
#